data_AF-A0A5E6N7F5-F1
#
_entry.id   AF-A0A5E6N7F5-F1
#
_cell.length_a   1.000
_cell.length_b   1.000
_cell.length_c   1.000
_cell.angle_alpha   90.00
_cell.angle_beta   90.00
_cell.angle_gamma   90.00
#
_symmetry.space_group_name_H-M   'P 1'
#
loop_
_entity.id
_entity.type
_entity.pdbx_description
1 polymer ?
#
loop_
_entity_poly.entity_id
_entity_poly.type
_entity_poly.pdbx_seq_one_letter_code
_entity_poly.pdbx_strand_id
1 'polypeptide(L)'
;MVQKLQSEGFEFSGSIRQIYWHSIEPFIEDITVKVIDEVVTLTQEKSQDLKETLTEAEGLLVSYTRKTYQRMAEIDQRLRGKGYPKSVNIQKTDRYETPMIEFIKGSVSAELKTYRPKSRFEQFYQNNKFLVWLVGILGAVIKFSLGKSA
;
A
#
# COMPACT_ATOMS: atom_id res chain seq x y z
N MET A 1 25.65 4.03 50.72
CA MET A 1 26.34 4.57 49.54
C MET A 1 25.50 4.21 48.32
N VAL A 2 24.62 5.11 47.87
CA VAL A 2 23.76 4.85 46.69
C VAL A 2 24.42 5.57 45.53
N GLN A 3 24.96 4.80 44.61
CA GLN A 3 25.65 5.31 43.43
C GLN A 3 24.61 5.97 42.52
N LYS A 4 24.71 7.29 42.39
CA LYS A 4 23.86 8.10 41.52
C LYS A 4 24.28 7.80 40.09
N LEU A 5 23.54 6.95 39.39
CA LEU A 5 23.69 6.75 37.95
C LEU A 5 23.23 8.04 37.25
N GLN A 6 24.16 8.97 37.03
CA GLN A 6 23.99 9.98 36.00
C GLN A 6 24.06 9.25 34.66
N SER A 7 22.91 8.83 34.14
CA SER A 7 22.83 8.64 32.70
C SER A 7 23.04 10.03 32.09
N GLU A 8 24.16 10.22 31.41
CA GLU A 8 24.28 11.27 30.41
C GLU A 8 23.28 10.92 29.30
N GLY A 9 22.01 11.23 29.57
CA GLY A 9 20.90 10.88 28.71
C GLY A 9 21.00 11.70 27.43
N PHE A 10 21.02 11.01 26.29
CA PHE A 10 20.91 11.63 24.98
C PHE A 10 19.72 12.60 24.96
N GLU A 11 19.99 13.85 24.58
CA GLU A 11 18.93 14.84 24.42
C GLU A 11 18.19 14.57 23.10
N PHE A 12 16.87 14.38 23.18
CA PHE A 12 16.03 14.24 21.99
C PHE A 12 15.80 15.62 21.34
N SER A 13 16.80 16.06 20.56
CA SER A 13 16.83 17.35 19.88
C SER A 13 17.56 17.26 18.54
N GLY A 14 17.57 18.37 17.78
CA GLY A 14 18.34 18.49 16.54
C GLY A 14 18.07 17.39 15.49
N SER A 15 19.15 16.80 14.98
CA SER A 15 19.12 15.80 13.89
C SER A 15 18.41 14.51 14.28
N ILE A 16 18.52 14.06 15.53
CA ILE A 16 17.86 12.84 16.02
C ILE A 16 16.34 12.99 15.90
N ARG A 17 15.83 14.16 16.31
CA ARG A 17 14.41 14.49 16.18
C ARG A 17 13.98 14.56 14.72
N GLN A 18 14.81 15.12 13.84
CA GLN A 18 14.50 15.18 12.41
C GLN A 18 14.42 13.78 11.79
N ILE A 19 15.39 12.91 12.07
CA ILE A 19 15.40 11.52 11.59
C ILE A 19 14.14 10.79 12.08
N TYR A 20 13.78 10.96 13.35
CA TYR A 20 12.57 10.35 13.92
C TYR A 20 11.30 10.71 13.13
N TRP A 21 11.14 11.97 12.71
CA TRP A 21 9.94 12.38 11.98
C TRP A 21 9.90 11.83 10.55
N HIS A 22 11.05 11.59 9.92
CA HIS A 22 11.14 11.03 8.56
C HIS A 22 11.26 9.50 8.53
N SER A 23 11.46 8.84 9.67
CA SER A 23 11.72 7.40 9.70
C SER A 23 10.53 6.55 9.26
N ILE A 24 9.31 7.10 9.29
CA ILE A 24 8.08 6.36 8.99
C ILE A 24 7.68 6.43 7.51
N GLU A 25 8.10 7.47 6.80
CA GLU A 25 7.68 7.75 5.41
C GLU A 25 7.93 6.54 4.48
N PRO A 26 9.12 5.89 4.48
CA PRO A 26 9.37 4.75 3.59
C PRO A 26 8.45 3.55 3.86
N PHE A 27 8.01 3.37 5.11
CA PHE A 27 7.09 2.28 5.47
C PHE A 27 5.66 2.56 4.99
N ILE A 28 5.23 3.82 5.05
CA ILE A 28 3.93 4.25 4.53
C ILE A 28 3.90 4.12 3.00
N GLU A 29 4.99 4.47 2.32
CA GLU A 29 5.12 4.31 0.87
C GLU A 29 5.05 2.82 0.48
N ASP A 30 5.86 1.97 1.12
CA ASP A 30 5.91 0.53 0.86
C ASP A 30 4.56 -0.16 1.11
N ILE A 31 3.90 0.12 2.25
CA ILE A 31 2.60 -0.49 2.54
C ILE A 31 1.51 0.00 1.58
N THR A 32 1.58 1.25 1.13
CA THR A 32 0.62 1.80 0.15
C THR A 32 0.71 1.05 -1.16
N VAL A 33 1.92 0.87 -1.70
CA VAL A 33 2.14 0.15 -2.95
C VAL A 33 1.66 -1.30 -2.83
N LYS A 34 2.02 -1.99 -1.74
CA LYS A 34 1.61 -3.39 -1.50
C LYS A 34 0.11 -3.55 -1.37
N VAL A 35 -0.56 -2.67 -0.63
CA VAL A 35 -2.02 -2.73 -0.44
C VAL A 35 -2.75 -2.48 -1.75
N ILE A 36 -2.30 -1.52 -2.57
CA ILE A 36 -2.91 -1.25 -3.87
C ILE A 36 -2.77 -2.47 -4.79
N ASP A 37 -1.58 -3.06 -4.89
CA ASP A 37 -1.34 -4.26 -5.72
C ASP A 37 -2.18 -5.46 -5.28
N GLU A 38 -2.28 -5.69 -3.96
CA GLU A 38 -3.11 -6.74 -3.38
C GLU A 38 -4.60 -6.51 -3.66
N VAL A 39 -5.10 -5.27 -3.51
CA VAL A 39 -6.49 -4.93 -3.83
C VAL A 39 -6.79 -5.16 -5.31
N VAL A 40 -5.90 -4.74 -6.21
CA VAL A 40 -6.06 -4.96 -7.65
C VAL A 40 -6.10 -6.45 -7.97
N THR A 41 -5.23 -7.24 -7.36
CA THR A 41 -5.17 -8.70 -7.55
C THR A 41 -6.45 -9.37 -7.05
N LEU A 42 -6.85 -9.12 -5.80
CA LEU A 42 -8.01 -9.75 -5.19
C LEU A 42 -9.33 -9.35 -5.85
N THR A 43 -9.46 -8.10 -6.29
CA THR A 43 -10.68 -7.65 -6.99
C THR A 43 -10.82 -8.31 -8.37
N GLN A 44 -9.71 -8.54 -9.09
CA GLN A 44 -9.70 -9.30 -10.33
C GLN A 44 -10.10 -10.76 -10.11
N GLU A 45 -9.54 -11.41 -9.07
CA GLU A 45 -9.84 -12.81 -8.74
C GLU A 45 -11.30 -13.01 -8.32
N LYS A 46 -11.83 -12.08 -7.53
CA LYS A 46 -13.18 -12.17 -6.95
C LYS A 46 -14.26 -11.48 -7.77
N SER A 47 -13.91 -10.90 -8.93
CA SER A 47 -14.82 -10.12 -9.78
C SER A 47 -15.54 -9.00 -9.01
N GLN A 48 -14.84 -8.35 -8.07
CA GLN A 48 -15.36 -7.23 -7.30
C GLN A 48 -15.14 -5.89 -8.03
N ASP A 49 -15.88 -4.86 -7.64
CA ASP A 49 -15.66 -3.51 -8.16
C ASP A 49 -14.34 -2.95 -7.62
N LEU A 50 -13.39 -2.74 -8.53
CA LEU A 50 -12.07 -2.22 -8.16
C LEU A 50 -12.16 -0.82 -7.57
N LYS A 51 -13.03 0.03 -8.11
CA LYS A 51 -13.12 1.43 -7.69
C LYS A 51 -13.62 1.54 -6.26
N GLU A 52 -14.67 0.81 -5.92
CA GLU A 52 -15.20 0.76 -4.56
C GLU A 52 -14.13 0.22 -3.59
N THR A 53 -13.48 -0.89 -3.94
CA THR A 53 -12.50 -1.54 -3.06
C THR A 53 -11.23 -0.69 -2.86
N LEU A 54 -10.71 -0.07 -3.92
CA LEU A 54 -9.56 0.84 -3.81
C LEU A 54 -9.91 2.12 -3.04
N THR A 55 -11.14 2.63 -3.17
CA THR A 55 -11.59 3.80 -2.40
C THR A 55 -11.64 3.48 -0.90
N GLU A 56 -12.09 2.27 -0.54
CA GLU A 56 -12.06 1.81 0.86
C GLU A 56 -10.62 1.67 1.36
N ALA A 57 -9.75 1.03 0.58
CA ALA A 57 -8.33 0.88 0.92
C ALA A 57 -7.64 2.26 1.09
N GLU A 58 -7.93 3.23 0.23
CA GLU A 58 -7.46 4.62 0.36
C GLU A 58 -7.86 5.20 1.73
N GLY A 59 -9.14 5.10 2.08
CA GLY A 59 -9.67 5.62 3.34
C GLY A 59 -8.99 5.00 4.56
N LEU A 60 -8.75 3.68 4.53
CA LEU A 60 -8.03 2.96 5.58
C LEU A 60 -6.57 3.41 5.67
N LEU A 61 -5.84 3.45 4.56
CA LEU A 61 -4.43 3.89 4.51
C LEU A 61 -4.27 5.32 5.02
N VAL A 62 -5.16 6.24 4.61
CA VAL A 62 -5.19 7.62 5.12
C VAL A 62 -5.43 7.62 6.63
N SER A 63 -6.43 6.89 7.12
CA SER A 63 -6.74 6.80 8.55
C SER A 63 -5.56 6.27 9.39
N TYR A 64 -4.88 5.22 8.91
CA TYR A 64 -3.68 4.68 9.57
C TYR A 64 -2.53 5.67 9.57
N THR A 65 -2.32 6.38 8.45
CA THR A 65 -1.28 7.42 8.35
C THR A 65 -1.51 8.53 9.37
N ARG A 66 -2.76 9.04 9.50
CA ARG A 66 -3.11 10.06 10.51
C ARG A 66 -2.79 9.59 11.92
N LYS A 67 -3.27 8.38 12.27
CA LYS A 67 -3.07 7.80 13.61
C LYS A 67 -1.59 7.60 13.92
N THR A 68 -0.80 7.20 12.92
CA THR A 68 0.64 7.00 13.06
C THR A 68 1.35 8.30 13.38
N TYR A 69 1.10 9.37 12.62
CA TYR A 69 1.71 10.66 12.89
C TYR A 69 1.23 11.29 14.20
N GLN A 70 -0.04 11.13 14.56
CA GLN A 70 -0.55 11.56 15.86
C GLN A 70 0.20 10.84 16.99
N ARG A 71 0.37 9.52 16.87
CA ARG A 71 1.13 8.74 17.85
C ARG A 71 2.58 9.18 17.92
N MET A 72 3.19 9.50 16.78
CA MET A 72 4.55 10.02 16.74
C MET A 72 4.67 11.37 17.45
N ALA A 73 3.68 12.25 17.32
CA ALA A 73 3.62 13.53 18.01
C ALA A 73 3.55 13.38 19.54
N GLU A 74 2.78 12.40 20.02
CA GLU A 74 2.69 12.08 21.45
C GLU A 74 4.02 11.56 22.01
N ILE A 75 4.71 10.70 21.25
CA ILE A 75 6.03 10.18 21.64
C ILE A 75 7.07 11.31 21.65
N ASP A 76 7.11 12.14 20.60
CA ASP A 76 7.97 13.33 20.52
C ASP A 76 7.77 14.26 21.72
N GLN A 77 6.51 14.51 22.10
CA GLN A 77 6.17 15.31 23.27
C GLN A 77 6.69 14.70 24.57
N ARG A 78 6.53 13.38 24.77
CA ARG A 78 7.01 12.67 25.97
C ARG A 78 8.53 12.69 26.08
N LEU A 79 9.24 12.50 24.96
CA LEU A 79 10.69 12.51 24.89
C LEU A 79 11.25 13.90 25.21
N ARG A 80 10.68 14.96 24.62
CA ARG A 80 11.09 16.35 24.92
C ARG A 80 10.74 16.78 26.33
N GLY A 81 9.60 16.31 26.86
CA GLY A 81 9.17 16.57 28.24
C GLY A 81 9.93 15.76 29.29
N LYS A 82 10.92 14.93 28.92
CA LYS A 82 11.72 14.08 29.83
C LYS A 82 10.84 13.25 30.78
N GLY A 83 9.73 12.71 30.28
CA GLY A 83 8.73 11.98 31.07
C GLY A 83 7.54 12.80 31.57
N TYR A 84 7.57 14.12 31.41
CA TYR A 84 6.47 15.04 31.74
C TYR A 84 5.88 15.65 30.46
N PRO A 85 5.05 14.92 29.68
CA PRO A 85 4.61 15.35 28.35
C PRO A 85 3.86 16.69 28.34
N LYS A 86 3.11 17.02 29.41
CA LYS A 86 2.37 18.29 29.51
C LYS A 86 3.26 19.52 29.70
N SER A 87 4.57 19.33 29.92
CA SER A 87 5.52 20.44 30.05
C SER A 87 5.90 21.07 28.69
N VAL A 88 5.57 20.42 27.58
CA VAL A 88 5.93 20.87 26.24
C VAL A 88 4.74 20.73 25.28
N ASN A 89 4.58 21.68 24.35
CA ASN A 89 3.52 21.61 23.33
C ASN A 89 3.72 20.44 22.37
N ILE A 90 2.61 19.80 21.98
CA ILE A 90 2.62 18.74 20.96
C ILE A 90 3.03 19.31 19.60
N GLN A 91 3.81 18.54 18.85
CA GLN A 91 4.22 18.91 17.50
C GLN A 91 3.05 18.73 16.53
N LYS A 92 2.78 19.74 15.68
CA LYS A 92 1.81 19.60 14.60
C LYS A 92 2.30 18.61 13.55
N THR A 93 1.41 17.74 13.08
CA THR A 93 1.72 16.64 12.16
C THR A 93 1.59 17.02 10.69
N ASP A 94 0.84 18.07 10.35
CA ASP A 94 0.48 18.47 8.98
C ASP A 94 1.67 18.42 8.00
N ARG A 95 2.83 18.94 8.41
CA ARG A 95 4.03 19.00 7.57
C ARG A 95 4.61 17.63 7.14
N TYR A 96 4.25 16.56 7.83
CA TYR A 96 4.68 15.18 7.55
C TYR A 96 3.51 14.32 7.08
N GLU A 97 2.33 14.56 7.64
CA GLU A 97 1.11 13.83 7.32
C GLU A 97 0.57 14.17 5.92
N THR A 98 0.52 15.45 5.56
CA THR A 98 -0.08 15.89 4.30
C THR A 98 0.60 15.29 3.06
N PRO A 99 1.95 15.33 2.94
CA PRO A 99 2.63 14.71 1.78
C PRO A 99 2.34 13.22 1.63
N MET A 100 2.26 12.48 2.75
CA MET A 100 1.96 11.04 2.71
C MET A 100 0.50 10.76 2.34
N ILE A 101 -0.44 11.58 2.81
CA ILE A 101 -1.84 11.48 2.37
C ILE A 101 -1.97 11.78 0.88
N GLU A 102 -1.25 12.78 0.37
CA GLU A 102 -1.23 13.11 -1.05
C GLU A 102 -0.61 11.99 -1.88
N PHE A 103 0.47 11.36 -1.39
CA PHE A 103 1.06 10.18 -2.01
C PHE A 103 0.07 9.02 -2.13
N ILE A 104 -0.65 8.70 -1.04
CA ILE A 104 -1.68 7.63 -1.03
C ILE A 104 -2.75 7.91 -2.08
N LYS A 105 -3.33 9.12 -2.06
CA LYS A 105 -4.38 9.53 -3.00
C LYS A 105 -3.89 9.54 -4.45
N GLY A 106 -2.67 10.04 -4.66
CA GLY A 106 -2.02 10.05 -5.95
C GLY A 106 -1.88 8.65 -6.52
N SER A 107 -1.38 7.71 -5.70
CA SER A 107 -1.18 6.31 -6.07
C SER A 107 -2.49 5.61 -6.43
N VAL A 108 -3.54 5.77 -5.60
CA VAL A 108 -4.87 5.21 -5.89
C VAL A 108 -5.46 5.80 -7.17
N SER A 109 -5.35 7.13 -7.35
CA SER A 109 -5.88 7.79 -8.54
C SER A 109 -5.15 7.36 -9.83
N ALA A 110 -3.85 7.05 -9.74
CA ALA A 110 -3.05 6.57 -10.86
C ALA A 110 -3.47 5.15 -11.26
N GLU A 111 -3.71 4.29 -10.27
CA GLU A 111 -4.18 2.93 -10.50
C GLU A 111 -5.56 2.92 -11.15
N LEU A 112 -6.51 3.71 -10.64
CA LEU A 112 -7.86 3.82 -11.19
C LEU A 112 -7.89 4.35 -12.64
N LYS A 113 -6.95 5.22 -13.01
CA LYS A 113 -6.83 5.74 -14.39
C LYS A 113 -6.24 4.71 -15.36
N THR A 114 -5.34 3.87 -14.86
CA THR A 114 -4.60 2.91 -15.68
C THR A 114 -5.35 1.59 -15.82
N TYR A 115 -6.25 1.29 -14.88
CA TYR A 115 -6.98 0.04 -14.85
C TYR A 115 -7.81 -0.20 -16.12
N ARG A 116 -7.56 -1.36 -16.76
CA ARG A 116 -8.41 -1.93 -17.79
C ARG A 116 -8.87 -3.30 -17.30
N PRO A 117 -10.19 -3.56 -17.21
CA PRO A 117 -10.66 -4.88 -16.82
C PRO A 117 -10.14 -5.91 -17.83
N LYS A 118 -9.51 -6.99 -17.34
CA LYS A 118 -9.12 -8.12 -18.19
C LYS A 118 -10.35 -8.62 -18.94
N SER A 119 -10.17 -8.90 -20.23
CA SER A 119 -11.26 -9.42 -21.07
C SER A 119 -11.76 -10.75 -20.52
N ARG A 120 -13.09 -10.99 -20.53
CA ARG A 120 -13.66 -12.29 -20.15
C ARG A 120 -13.01 -13.46 -20.91
N PHE A 121 -12.52 -13.21 -22.12
CA PHE A 121 -11.78 -14.19 -22.92
C PHE A 121 -10.39 -14.51 -22.37
N GLU A 122 -9.68 -13.55 -21.79
CA GLU A 122 -8.37 -13.78 -21.18
C GLU A 122 -8.49 -14.60 -19.91
N GLN A 123 -9.50 -14.30 -19.08
CA GLN A 123 -9.84 -15.12 -17.91
C GLN A 123 -10.25 -16.54 -18.32
N PHE A 124 -11.11 -16.66 -19.35
CA PHE A 124 -11.49 -17.96 -19.90
C PHE A 124 -10.30 -18.74 -20.47
N TYR A 125 -9.39 -18.08 -21.19
CA TYR A 125 -8.19 -18.68 -21.77
C TYR A 125 -7.20 -19.17 -20.72
N GLN A 126 -6.98 -18.39 -19.65
CA GLN A 126 -6.13 -18.79 -18.53
C GLN A 126 -6.70 -20.02 -17.81
N ASN A 127 -8.00 -19.99 -17.47
CA ASN A 127 -8.65 -21.10 -16.75
C ASN A 127 -8.84 -22.35 -17.62
N ASN A 128 -8.99 -22.19 -18.94
CA ASN A 128 -9.30 -23.27 -19.88
C ASN A 128 -8.25 -23.42 -20.97
N LYS A 129 -6.97 -23.16 -20.65
CA LYS A 129 -5.86 -23.23 -21.61
C LYS A 129 -5.82 -24.57 -22.37
N PHE A 130 -6.14 -25.66 -21.68
CA PHE A 130 -6.25 -27.00 -22.25
C PHE A 130 -7.38 -27.13 -23.29
N LEU A 131 -8.57 -26.58 -23.02
CA LEU A 131 -9.71 -26.64 -23.96
C LEU A 131 -9.45 -25.83 -25.23
N VAL A 132 -8.82 -24.66 -25.10
CA VAL A 132 -8.47 -23.84 -26.26
C VAL A 132 -7.45 -24.54 -27.16
N TRP A 133 -6.46 -25.22 -26.57
CA TRP A 133 -5.50 -26.04 -27.32
C TRP A 133 -6.18 -27.25 -28.00
N LEU A 134 -7.10 -27.92 -27.32
CA LEU A 134 -7.89 -29.05 -27.85
C LEU A 134 -8.71 -28.66 -29.09
N VAL A 135 -9.41 -27.52 -29.03
CA VAL A 135 -10.20 -27.00 -30.17
C VAL A 135 -9.29 -26.72 -31.37
N GLY A 136 -8.09 -26.19 -31.13
CA GLY A 136 -7.08 -25.97 -32.17
C GLY A 136 -6.63 -27.26 -32.87
N ILE A 137 -6.38 -28.33 -32.11
CA ILE A 137 -6.01 -29.64 -32.67
C ILE A 137 -7.15 -30.26 -33.47
N LEU A 138 -8.37 -30.24 -32.92
CA LEU A 138 -9.56 -30.76 -33.60
C LEU A 138 -9.77 -30.09 -34.96
N GLY A 139 -9.63 -28.76 -35.02
CA GLY A 139 -9.69 -28.02 -36.28
C GLY A 139 -8.61 -28.44 -37.29
N ALA A 140 -7.37 -28.66 -36.83
CA ALA A 140 -6.26 -29.10 -37.69
C ALA A 140 -6.48 -30.52 -38.24
N VAL A 141 -6.97 -31.45 -37.41
CA VAL A 141 -7.27 -32.83 -37.80
C VAL A 141 -8.39 -32.89 -38.83
N ILE A 142 -9.47 -32.12 -38.62
CA ILE A 142 -10.60 -32.04 -39.57
C ILE A 142 -10.13 -31.49 -40.93
N LYS A 143 -9.33 -30.42 -40.92
CA LYS A 143 -8.80 -29.80 -42.15
C LYS A 143 -7.86 -30.75 -42.91
N PHE A 144 -7.04 -31.52 -42.18
CA PHE A 144 -6.17 -32.54 -42.76
C PHE A 144 -6.96 -33.72 -43.35
N SER A 145 -8.05 -34.15 -42.68
CA SER A 145 -8.92 -35.21 -43.17
C SER A 145 -9.69 -34.82 -44.43
N LEU A 146 -10.14 -33.56 -44.53
CA LEU A 146 -10.85 -33.05 -45.70
C LEU A 146 -9.92 -32.81 -46.90
N GLY A 147 -8.66 -32.39 -46.66
CA GLY A 147 -7.66 -32.21 -47.71
C GLY A 147 -7.09 -33.51 -48.30
N LYS A 148 -7.36 -34.66 -47.68
CA LYS A 148 -6.91 -35.98 -48.16
C LYS A 148 -7.92 -36.71 -49.05
N SER A 149 -9.10 -36.11 -49.26
CA SER A 149 -10.22 -36.69 -50.01
C SER A 149 -10.46 -36.01 -51.37
N ALA A 150 -9.52 -35.18 -51.84
CA ALA A 150 -9.44 -34.62 -53.18
C ALA A 150 -8.15 -35.11 -53.85
#